data_AF-A0A9X8MHW0-F1
#
_entry.id   AF-A0A9X8MHW0-F1
#
_cell.length_a   1.000
_cell.length_b   1.000
_cell.length_c   1.000
_cell.angle_alpha   90.00
_cell.angle_beta   90.00
_cell.angle_gamma   90.00
#
_symmetry.space_group_name_H-M   'P 1'
#
loop_
_entity.id
_entity.type
_entity.pdbx_description
1 polymer ?
#
loop_
_entity_poly.entity_id
_entity_poly.type
_entity_poly.pdbx_seq_one_letter_code
_entity_poly.pdbx_strand_id
1 'polypeptide(L)' 'MKRIPISAAKRIADDYGYDQVMIFARKVGESGGEHMTTYGVTKDHCSAMARIGDFLKYKIMGWVKTNEKPEKV' A
#
# COMPACT_ATOMS: atom_id res chain seq x y z
N MET A 1 -13.80 4.35 4.18
CA MET A 1 -12.95 5.15 3.25
C MET A 1 -12.76 4.34 1.97
N LYS A 2 -12.72 4.99 0.80
CA LYS A 2 -12.41 4.28 -0.46
C LYS A 2 -10.92 3.89 -0.46
N ARG A 3 -10.61 2.65 -0.85
CA ARG A 3 -9.22 2.21 -1.06
C ARG A 3 -8.63 2.97 -2.25
N ILE A 4 -7.36 3.37 -2.17
CA ILE A 4 -6.61 3.90 -3.30
C ILE A 4 -6.18 2.69 -4.14
N PRO A 5 -6.68 2.53 -5.37
CA PRO A 5 -6.37 1.36 -6.19
C PRO A 5 -4.91 1.39 -6.64
N ILE A 6 -4.36 0.22 -6.96
CA ILE A 6 -3.00 0.09 -7.50
C ILE A 6 -2.82 0.87 -8.81
N SER A 7 -3.89 1.08 -9.59
CA SER A 7 -3.86 1.89 -10.82
C SER A 7 -3.52 3.37 -10.55
N ALA A 8 -3.86 3.90 -9.38
CA ALA A 8 -3.46 5.25 -8.98
C ALA A 8 -1.95 5.33 -8.70
N ALA A 9 -1.39 4.32 -8.03
CA ALA A 9 0.05 4.22 -7.81
C ALA A 9 0.82 4.00 -9.13
N LYS A 10 0.28 3.17 -10.04
CA LYS A 10 0.83 2.99 -11.39
C LYS A 10 0.86 4.31 -12.16
N ARG A 11 -0.23 5.10 -12.13
CA ARG A 11 -0.26 6.39 -12.82
C ARG A 11 0.85 7.31 -12.34
N ILE A 12 1.06 7.42 -11.02
CA ILE A 12 2.19 8.20 -10.46
C ILE A 12 3.53 7.64 -10.94
N ALA A 13 3.68 6.31 -11.00
CA ALA A 13 4.90 5.69 -11.49
C ALA A 13 5.18 6.08 -12.95
N ASP A 14 4.16 6.01 -13.82
CA ASP A 14 4.26 6.35 -15.23
C ASP A 14 4.51 7.86 -15.45
N ASP A 15 3.76 8.71 -14.75
CA ASP A 15 3.80 10.18 -14.92
C ASP A 15 5.15 10.78 -14.49
N TYR A 16 5.82 10.17 -13.50
CA TYR A 16 7.05 10.68 -12.90
C TYR A 16 8.28 9.80 -13.15
N GLY A 17 8.14 8.68 -13.88
CA GLY A 17 9.26 7.81 -14.25
C GLY A 17 9.84 6.98 -13.10
N TYR A 18 9.01 6.54 -12.16
CA TYR A 18 9.44 5.69 -11.04
C TYR A 18 9.16 4.21 -11.28
N ASP A 19 10.07 3.34 -10.84
CA ASP A 19 9.90 1.89 -10.92
C ASP A 19 9.08 1.28 -9.76
N GLN A 20 8.97 2.03 -8.66
CA GLN A 20 8.31 1.64 -7.42
C GLN A 20 7.58 2.85 -6.82
N VAL A 21 6.33 2.67 -6.42
CA VAL A 21 5.53 3.72 -5.79
C VAL A 21 4.80 3.15 -4.58
N MET A 22 4.86 3.86 -3.46
CA MET A 22 4.03 3.62 -2.28
C MET A 22 3.20 4.86 -1.99
N ILE A 23 1.90 4.66 -1.80
CA ILE A 23 1.00 5.69 -1.32
C ILE A 23 0.60 5.34 0.10
N PHE A 24 0.92 6.22 1.04
CA PHE A 24 0.38 6.20 2.38
C PHE A 24 -0.65 7.32 2.52
N ALA A 25 -1.82 7.00 3.08
CA ALA A 25 -2.87 7.96 3.36
C ALA A 25 -3.47 7.71 4.74
N ARG A 26 -3.74 8.80 5.47
CA ARG A 26 -4.39 8.78 6.78
C ARG A 26 -5.55 9.76 6.81
N LYS A 27 -6.73 9.28 7.19
CA LYS A 27 -7.85 10.13 7.62
C LYS A 27 -7.78 10.28 9.14
N VAL A 28 -7.76 11.51 9.64
CA VAL A 28 -7.69 11.82 11.08
C VAL A 28 -9.11 11.97 11.65
N GLY A 29 -9.28 11.71 12.94
CA GLY A 29 -10.54 11.83 13.68
C GLY A 29 -11.24 10.50 13.95
N GLU A 30 -12.44 10.58 14.52
CA GLU A 30 -13.18 9.45 15.11
C GLU A 30 -13.59 8.35 14.11
N SER A 31 -13.79 8.72 12.84
CA SER A 31 -14.01 7.79 11.71
C SER A 31 -12.81 7.68 10.77
N GLY A 32 -11.62 7.95 11.33
CA GLY A 32 -10.34 7.95 10.65
C GLY A 32 -9.79 6.55 10.40
N GLY A 33 -8.61 6.50 9.80
CA GLY A 33 -7.87 5.27 9.59
C GLY A 33 -6.77 5.44 8.57
N GLU A 34 -5.97 4.40 8.43
CA GLU A 34 -4.76 4.41 7.64
C GLU A 34 -4.88 3.46 6.46
N HIS A 35 -4.24 3.82 5.35
CA HIS A 35 -4.27 3.06 4.12
C HIS A 35 -2.90 3.11 3.45
N MET A 36 -2.50 1.99 2.87
CA MET A 36 -1.27 1.87 2.12
C MET A 36 -1.54 1.07 0.85
N THR A 37 -1.06 1.60 -0.27
CA THR A 37 -1.03 0.92 -1.56
C THR A 37 0.40 0.91 -2.07
N THR A 38 0.84 -0.24 -2.55
CA THR A 38 2.18 -0.46 -3.08
C THR A 38 2.11 -0.88 -4.55
N TYR A 39 3.06 -0.43 -5.33
CA TYR A 39 3.20 -0.73 -6.76
C TYR A 39 4.68 -0.93 -7.11
N GLY A 40 4.93 -1.87 -8.02
CA GLY A 40 6.22 -2.04 -8.69
C GLY A 40 5.99 -2.42 -10.16
N VAL A 41 6.88 -1.98 -11.05
CA VAL A 41 6.75 -2.26 -12.49
C VAL A 41 7.04 -3.71 -12.87
N THR A 42 7.85 -4.42 -12.06
CA THR A 42 8.16 -5.85 -12.23
C THR A 42 7.69 -6.68 -11.04
N LYS A 43 7.68 -8.02 -11.18
CA LYS A 43 7.37 -8.94 -10.07
C LYS A 43 8.35 -8.77 -8.90
N ASP A 44 9.63 -8.57 -9.18
CA ASP A 44 10.65 -8.37 -8.14
C ASP A 44 10.45 -7.04 -7.42
N HIS A 45 10.09 -5.98 -8.16
CA HIS A 45 9.76 -4.70 -7.57
C HIS A 45 8.52 -4.79 -6.68
N CYS A 46 7.47 -5.50 -7.13
CA CYS A 46 6.28 -5.78 -6.32
C CYS A 46 6.63 -6.56 -5.04
N SER A 47 7.49 -7.58 -5.14
CA SER A 47 7.95 -8.38 -4.00
C SER A 47 8.69 -7.52 -2.97
N ALA A 48 9.61 -6.67 -3.42
CA ALA A 48 10.31 -5.71 -2.57
C ALA A 48 9.34 -4.73 -1.88
N MET A 49 8.40 -4.16 -2.65
CA MET A 49 7.43 -3.20 -2.11
C MET A 49 6.43 -3.83 -1.14
N ALA A 50 6.05 -5.09 -1.33
CA ALA A 50 5.24 -5.83 -0.37
C ALA A 50 5.97 -5.98 0.96
N ARG A 51 7.27 -6.34 0.94
CA ARG A 51 8.09 -6.46 2.16
C ARG A 51 8.26 -5.11 2.87
N ILE A 52 8.54 -4.04 2.13
CA ILE A 52 8.67 -2.69 2.68
C ILE A 52 7.34 -2.24 3.29
N GLY A 53 6.24 -2.41 2.56
CA GLY A 53 4.90 -2.05 3.05
C GLY A 53 4.51 -2.82 4.31
N ASP A 54 4.79 -4.12 4.37
CA ASP A 54 4.56 -4.93 5.56
C ASP A 54 5.44 -4.50 6.75
N PHE A 55 6.70 -4.18 6.50
CA PHE A 55 7.59 -3.66 7.54
C PHE A 55 7.06 -2.34 8.11
N LEU A 56 6.69 -1.38 7.24
CA LEU A 56 6.14 -0.11 7.68
C LEU A 56 4.83 -0.30 8.46
N LYS A 57 3.83 -0.99 7.88
CA LYS A 57 2.54 -1.22 8.53
C LYS A 57 2.70 -1.86 9.91
N TYR A 58 3.44 -2.97 9.99
CA TYR A 58 3.39 -3.83 11.18
C TYR A 58 4.50 -3.58 12.19
N LYS A 59 5.67 -3.07 11.76
CA LYS A 59 6.80 -2.81 12.67
C LYS A 59 6.89 -1.35 13.08
N ILE A 60 6.65 -0.43 12.15
CA ILE A 60 6.79 1.01 12.44
C ILE A 60 5.47 1.61 12.89
N MET A 61 4.38 1.28 12.20
CA MET A 61 3.07 1.90 12.41
C MET A 61 2.17 1.14 13.38
N GLY A 62 2.58 -0.07 13.79
CA GLY A 62 1.85 -0.87 14.79
C GLY A 62 0.49 -1.37 14.32
N TRP A 63 0.25 -1.50 13.01
CA TRP A 63 -0.98 -2.10 12.50
C TRP A 63 -1.11 -3.53 13.04
N VAL A 64 -2.31 -3.91 13.43
CA VAL A 64 -2.59 -5.29 13.86
C VAL A 64 -2.72 -6.16 12.61
N LYS A 65 -1.93 -7.24 12.54
CA LYS A 65 -2.12 -8.27 11.52
C LYS A 65 -3.43 -9.01 11.80
N THR A 66 -4.46 -8.72 11.02
CA THR A 66 -5.68 -9.55 11.01
C THR A 66 -5.38 -10.82 10.22
N ASN A 67 -5.54 -12.00 10.84
CA ASN A 67 -5.35 -13.30 10.18
C ASN A 67 -6.48 -13.67 9.21
N GLU A 68 -7.29 -12.70 8.78
CA GLU A 68 -8.40 -12.95 7.86
C GLU A 68 -7.87 -13.15 6.45
N LYS A 69 -8.15 -14.34 5.89
CA LYS A 69 -7.83 -14.65 4.50
C LYS A 69 -8.63 -13.69 3.61
N PRO A 70 -8.03 -13.05 2.60
CA PRO A 70 -8.80 -12.25 1.65
C PRO A 70 -9.82 -13.16 0.97
N GLU A 71 -11.09 -12.78 1.06
CA GLU A 71 -12.18 -13.42 0.35
C GLU A 71 -11.86 -13.36 -1.15
N LYS A 72 -11.88 -14.51 -1.81
CA LYS A 72 -11.58 -14.61 -3.24
C LYS A 72 -12.65 -13.83 -4.01
N VAL A 73 -12.26 -12.74 -4.66
CA VAL A 73 -13.07 -12.00 -5.65
C VAL A 73 -12.81 -12.59 -7.01
#